data_AF-A0A952YK79-F1
#
_entry.id   AF-A0A952YK79-F1
#
_cell.length_a   1.000
_cell.length_b   1.000
_cell.length_c   1.000
_cell.angle_alpha   90.00
_cell.angle_beta   90.00
_cell.angle_gamma   90.00
#
_symmetry.space_group_name_H-M   'P 1'
#
loop_
_entity.id
_entity.type
_entity.pdbx_description
1 polymer ?
#
loop_
_entity_poly.entity_id
_entity_poly.type
_entity_poly.pdbx_seq_one_letter_code
_entity_poly.pdbx_strand_id
1 'polypeptide(L)'
;MKAHGLSELKSIAQRLAERRAQEAAAREAERLAQQRRERERHLFQRAVGPVQPLAPHGRVEQFPPRPEPRPLQRERDEAAVMREALSDEFDVETLLHTDELLSYRRPGLGPDVVRKLREGRWAIQAAIDLHGLRIDEAREALGRFVRESHQHGLRCVRVVHGKGLGSPGRTPVLKGRVLRWLVQKKEVMAFVQARPAEGGAGALVVLLRPA
;
A
#
# COMPACT_ATOMS: atom_id res chain seq x y z
N MET A 1 -24.80 -37.78 45.81
CA MET A 1 -24.54 -37.32 47.19
C MET A 1 -25.22 -38.30 48.14
N LYS A 2 -24.47 -39.00 49.00
CA LYS A 2 -25.04 -39.90 50.02
C LYS A 2 -25.22 -39.08 51.30
N ALA A 3 -26.41 -39.09 51.90
CA ALA A 3 -26.71 -38.37 53.13
C ALA A 3 -26.31 -39.23 54.33
N HIS A 4 -25.69 -38.62 55.35
CA HIS A 4 -25.17 -39.32 56.53
C HIS A 4 -26.01 -39.08 57.81
N GLY A 5 -27.19 -38.44 57.67
CA GLY A 5 -28.17 -38.29 58.74
C GLY A 5 -29.58 -37.86 58.25
N LEU A 6 -30.62 -38.14 59.05
CA LEU A 6 -32.03 -37.86 58.70
C LEU A 6 -32.32 -36.35 58.50
N SER A 7 -31.60 -35.47 59.21
CA SER A 7 -31.72 -34.00 59.06
C SER A 7 -31.15 -33.49 57.73
N GLU A 8 -30.11 -34.14 57.20
CA GLU A 8 -29.49 -33.78 55.92
C GLU A 8 -30.43 -34.07 54.75
N LEU A 9 -31.18 -35.18 54.80
CA LEU A 9 -32.17 -35.56 53.78
C LEU A 9 -33.28 -34.51 53.64
N LYS A 10 -33.72 -33.89 54.74
CA LYS A 10 -34.73 -32.81 54.71
C LYS A 10 -34.20 -31.56 53.99
N SER A 11 -32.96 -31.17 54.25
CA SER A 11 -32.34 -30.02 53.57
C SER A 11 -32.05 -30.29 52.08
N ILE A 12 -31.75 -31.53 51.71
CA ILE A 12 -31.56 -31.94 50.31
C ILE A 12 -32.90 -31.94 49.58
N ALA A 13 -33.96 -32.47 50.22
CA ALA A 13 -35.32 -32.44 49.68
C ALA A 13 -35.81 -31.00 49.45
N GLN A 14 -35.55 -30.10 50.40
CA GLN A 14 -35.91 -28.69 50.29
C GLN A 14 -35.15 -27.99 49.14
N ARG A 15 -33.83 -28.20 49.03
CA ARG A 15 -33.02 -27.66 47.91
C ARG A 15 -33.44 -28.21 46.55
N LEU A 16 -33.83 -29.49 46.47
CA LEU A 16 -34.37 -30.08 45.24
C LEU A 16 -35.74 -29.51 44.88
N ALA A 17 -36.59 -29.23 45.87
CA ALA A 17 -37.88 -28.58 45.65
C ALA A 17 -37.72 -27.13 45.17
N GLU A 18 -36.82 -26.36 45.79
CA GLU A 18 -36.46 -24.99 45.38
C GLU A 18 -35.88 -24.96 43.96
N ARG A 19 -34.98 -25.90 43.63
CA ARG A 19 -34.42 -26.02 42.27
C ARG A 19 -35.48 -26.39 41.23
N ARG A 20 -36.39 -27.31 41.54
CA ARG A 20 -37.52 -27.65 40.65
C ARG A 20 -38.46 -26.45 40.45
N ALA A 21 -38.71 -25.67 41.49
CA ALA A 21 -39.51 -24.45 41.41
C ALA A 21 -38.81 -23.37 40.56
N GLN A 22 -37.50 -23.19 40.71
CA GLN A 22 -36.70 -22.28 39.88
C GLN A 22 -36.65 -22.72 38.42
N GLU A 23 -36.45 -24.02 38.16
CA GLU A 23 -36.47 -24.59 36.81
C GLU A 23 -37.85 -24.46 36.16
N ALA A 24 -38.94 -24.63 36.91
CA ALA A 24 -40.30 -24.40 36.42
C ALA A 24 -40.56 -22.92 36.09
N ALA A 25 -40.14 -22.01 36.97
CA ALA A 25 -40.25 -20.56 36.75
C ALA A 25 -39.43 -20.09 35.54
N ALA A 26 -38.22 -20.63 35.34
CA ALA A 26 -37.38 -20.32 34.18
C ALA A 26 -38.04 -20.76 32.87
N ARG A 27 -38.59 -21.97 32.82
CA ARG A 27 -39.34 -22.48 31.65
C ARG A 27 -40.57 -21.64 31.33
N GLU A 28 -41.29 -21.18 32.36
CA GLU A 28 -42.44 -20.31 32.18
C GLU A 28 -42.03 -18.93 31.62
N ALA A 29 -40.95 -18.35 32.14
CA ALA A 29 -40.39 -17.09 31.64
C ALA A 29 -39.92 -17.20 30.18
N GLU A 30 -39.24 -18.29 29.81
CA GLU A 30 -38.85 -18.56 28.43
C GLU A 30 -40.05 -18.67 27.49
N ARG A 31 -41.11 -19.39 27.92
CA ARG A 31 -42.36 -19.51 27.14
C ARG A 31 -43.01 -18.15 26.91
N LEU A 32 -43.09 -17.32 27.96
CA LEU A 32 -43.65 -15.96 27.85
C LEU A 32 -42.80 -15.07 26.94
N ALA A 33 -41.47 -15.17 27.02
CA ALA A 33 -40.56 -14.43 26.15
C ALA A 33 -40.70 -14.85 24.68
N GLN A 34 -40.86 -16.15 24.41
CA GLN A 34 -41.10 -16.66 23.05
C GLN A 34 -42.44 -16.17 22.51
N GLN A 35 -43.51 -16.23 23.30
CA GLN A 35 -44.82 -15.69 22.92
C GLN A 35 -44.74 -14.17 22.64
N ARG A 36 -43.97 -13.42 23.44
CA ARG A 36 -43.75 -11.99 23.19
C ARG A 36 -43.02 -11.76 21.86
N ARG A 37 -41.95 -12.51 21.58
CA ARG A 37 -41.20 -12.41 20.31
C ARG A 37 -42.07 -12.74 19.10
N GLU A 38 -42.92 -13.75 19.20
CA GLU A 38 -43.88 -14.09 18.15
C GLU A 38 -44.89 -12.97 17.93
N ARG A 39 -45.45 -12.40 19.01
CA ARG A 39 -46.35 -11.24 18.93
C ARG A 39 -45.67 -10.03 18.30
N GLU A 40 -44.42 -9.74 18.64
CA GLU A 40 -43.64 -8.65 18.03
C GLU A 40 -43.37 -8.90 16.55
N ARG A 41 -43.00 -10.14 16.16
CA ARG A 41 -42.81 -10.52 14.75
C ARG A 41 -44.06 -10.32 13.91
N HIS A 42 -45.24 -10.61 14.46
CA HIS A 42 -46.52 -10.46 13.77
C HIS A 42 -47.22 -9.11 14.02
N LEU A 43 -46.63 -8.20 14.80
CA LEU A 43 -47.24 -6.91 15.16
C LEU A 43 -47.52 -6.07 13.91
N PHE A 44 -46.54 -5.97 13.01
CA PHE A 44 -46.65 -5.22 11.77
C PHE A 44 -47.76 -5.77 10.87
N GLN A 45 -47.80 -7.09 10.68
CA GLN A 45 -48.82 -7.75 9.86
C GLN A 45 -50.24 -7.49 10.40
N ARG A 46 -50.42 -7.53 11.73
CA ARG A 46 -51.71 -7.24 12.37
C ARG A 46 -52.09 -5.76 12.29
N ALA A 47 -51.12 -4.85 12.37
CA ALA A 47 -51.33 -3.41 12.30
C ALA A 47 -51.69 -2.94 10.88
N VAL A 48 -51.03 -3.49 9.85
CA VAL A 48 -51.27 -3.16 8.45
C VAL A 48 -52.56 -3.78 7.92
N GLY A 49 -52.95 -4.94 8.44
CA GLY A 49 -54.19 -5.61 8.03
C GLY A 49 -54.08 -6.26 6.64
N PRO A 50 -55.22 -6.58 5.99
CA PRO A 50 -55.22 -7.21 4.67
C PRO A 50 -54.67 -6.25 3.61
N VAL A 51 -53.67 -6.69 2.85
CA VAL A 51 -53.07 -5.93 1.74
C VAL A 51 -53.35 -6.60 0.40
N GLN A 52 -53.67 -5.79 -0.61
CA GLN A 52 -53.77 -6.25 -1.98
C GLN A 52 -52.36 -6.27 -2.60
N PRO A 53 -51.83 -7.43 -3.02
CA PRO A 53 -50.56 -7.48 -3.73
C PRO A 53 -50.69 -6.76 -5.08
N LEU A 54 -49.68 -5.99 -5.44
CA LEU A 54 -49.61 -5.35 -6.76
C LEU A 54 -49.44 -6.42 -7.84
N ALA A 55 -50.12 -6.23 -8.97
CA ALA A 55 -49.96 -7.11 -10.12
C ALA A 55 -48.50 -7.07 -10.61
N PRO A 56 -47.87 -8.23 -10.88
CA PRO A 56 -46.51 -8.28 -11.35
C PRO A 56 -46.42 -7.58 -12.71
N HIS A 57 -45.74 -6.44 -12.76
CA HIS A 57 -45.66 -5.57 -13.93
C HIS A 57 -44.68 -6.08 -15.01
N GLY A 58 -44.08 -7.26 -14.85
CA GLY A 58 -43.20 -7.92 -15.85
C GLY A 58 -41.94 -7.14 -16.24
N ARG A 59 -41.71 -5.96 -15.67
CA ARG A 59 -40.54 -5.13 -15.92
C ARG A 59 -39.33 -5.69 -15.19
N VAL A 60 -38.34 -6.14 -15.97
CA VAL A 60 -37.01 -6.47 -15.48
C VAL A 60 -36.21 -5.17 -15.40
N GLU A 61 -35.87 -4.74 -14.20
CA GLU A 61 -34.89 -3.67 -14.02
C GLU A 61 -33.52 -4.19 -14.48
N GLN A 62 -33.10 -3.75 -15.67
CA GLN A 62 -31.76 -4.04 -16.17
C GLN A 62 -30.77 -3.18 -15.40
N PHE A 63 -30.23 -3.74 -14.31
CA PHE A 63 -29.07 -3.15 -13.67
C PHE A 63 -27.84 -3.41 -14.53
N PRO A 64 -26.96 -2.42 -14.73
CA PRO A 64 -25.65 -2.69 -15.29
C PRO A 64 -24.96 -3.76 -14.43
N PRO A 65 -24.19 -4.69 -15.05
CA PRO A 65 -23.45 -5.68 -14.29
C PRO A 65 -22.57 -4.98 -13.27
N ARG A 66 -22.59 -5.47 -12.02
CA ARG A 66 -21.75 -4.91 -10.96
C ARG A 66 -20.30 -4.95 -11.43
N PRO A 67 -19.55 -3.83 -11.34
CA PRO A 67 -18.16 -3.81 -11.74
C PRO A 67 -17.38 -4.87 -10.96
N GLU A 68 -16.41 -5.49 -11.62
CA GLU A 68 -15.60 -6.53 -11.00
C GLU A 68 -14.88 -5.98 -9.76
N PRO A 69 -14.82 -6.77 -8.66
CA PRO A 69 -14.16 -6.34 -7.44
C PRO A 69 -12.66 -6.19 -7.69
N ARG A 70 -12.18 -4.94 -7.71
CA ARG A 70 -10.75 -4.63 -7.81
C ARG A 70 -10.06 -4.79 -6.44
N PRO A 71 -8.88 -5.42 -6.37
CA PRO A 71 -8.15 -5.62 -5.12
C PRO A 71 -7.38 -4.36 -4.73
N LEU A 72 -8.10 -3.28 -4.39
CA LEU A 72 -7.52 -1.96 -4.07
C LEU A 72 -6.50 -2.00 -2.93
N GLN A 73 -6.70 -2.91 -1.96
CA GLN A 73 -5.75 -3.12 -0.86
C GLN A 73 -4.40 -3.61 -1.39
N ARG A 74 -4.41 -4.63 -2.26
CA ARG A 74 -3.19 -5.17 -2.89
C ARG A 74 -2.50 -4.12 -3.76
N GLU A 75 -3.25 -3.34 -4.53
CA GLU A 75 -2.67 -2.25 -5.34
C GLU A 75 -2.00 -1.18 -4.45
N ARG A 76 -2.61 -0.85 -3.31
CA ARG A 76 -2.03 0.08 -2.31
C ARG A 76 -0.80 -0.51 -1.63
N ASP A 77 -0.85 -1.79 -1.28
CA ASP A 77 0.27 -2.50 -0.65
C ASP A 77 1.44 -2.62 -1.62
N GLU A 78 1.21 -2.94 -2.90
CA GLU A 78 2.25 -2.96 -3.94
C GLU A 78 2.85 -1.56 -4.17
N ALA A 79 2.02 -0.51 -4.16
CA ALA A 79 2.49 0.88 -4.26
C ALA A 79 3.27 1.31 -3.00
N ALA A 80 2.85 0.87 -1.81
CA ALA A 80 3.53 1.12 -0.55
C ALA A 80 4.86 0.38 -0.47
N VAL A 81 4.92 -0.89 -0.89
CA VAL A 81 6.17 -1.67 -1.00
C VAL A 81 7.11 -1.03 -2.02
N MET A 82 6.61 -0.54 -3.15
CA MET A 82 7.43 0.19 -4.12
C MET A 82 7.95 1.53 -3.54
N ARG A 83 7.15 2.17 -2.68
CA ARG A 83 7.55 3.38 -1.95
C ARG A 83 8.56 3.04 -0.86
N GLU A 84 8.43 1.95 -0.11
CA GLU A 84 9.35 1.56 0.97
C GLU A 84 10.65 0.94 0.47
N ALA A 85 10.64 0.28 -0.70
CA ALA A 85 11.82 -0.27 -1.34
C ALA A 85 12.85 0.79 -1.80
N LEU A 86 12.57 2.08 -1.57
CA LEU A 86 13.49 3.21 -1.74
C LEU A 86 13.94 3.74 -0.36
N SER A 87 14.59 2.92 0.47
CA SER A 87 15.12 3.30 1.78
C SER A 87 16.04 4.52 1.71
N ASP A 88 15.76 5.50 2.58
CA ASP A 88 16.60 6.67 2.78
C ASP A 88 17.83 6.39 3.67
N GLU A 89 17.95 5.19 4.24
CA GLU A 89 19.02 4.79 5.18
C GLU A 89 20.15 4.01 4.49
N PHE A 90 20.08 3.83 3.17
CA PHE A 90 21.15 3.15 2.44
C PHE A 90 22.39 4.07 2.34
N ASP A 91 23.47 3.68 3.00
CA ASP A 91 24.74 4.38 2.94
C ASP A 91 25.43 4.15 1.59
N VAL A 92 25.29 5.13 0.70
CA VAL A 92 25.89 5.13 -0.64
C VAL A 92 27.36 5.59 -0.57
N GLU A 93 27.81 6.13 0.56
CA GLU A 93 29.11 6.78 0.71
C GLU A 93 30.27 5.76 0.55
N THR A 94 30.07 4.51 0.94
CA THR A 94 31.08 3.43 0.76
C THR A 94 31.22 2.95 -0.69
N LEU A 95 30.21 3.16 -1.54
CA LEU A 95 30.22 2.76 -2.96
C LEU A 95 30.71 3.87 -3.89
N LEU A 96 30.73 5.11 -3.40
CA LEU A 96 31.27 6.26 -4.11
C LEU A 96 32.74 6.38 -3.76
N HIS A 97 33.63 5.96 -4.66
CA HIS A 97 35.06 6.23 -4.48
C HIS A 97 35.26 7.74 -4.33
N THR A 98 35.97 8.08 -3.26
CA THR A 98 36.50 9.37 -2.88
C THR A 98 37.26 10.01 -4.04
N ASP A 99 36.52 10.68 -4.92
CA ASP A 99 36.97 11.84 -5.71
C ASP A 99 35.79 12.29 -6.58
N GLU A 100 35.24 13.47 -6.29
CA GLU A 100 34.50 14.44 -7.15
C GLU A 100 33.53 13.99 -8.28
N LEU A 101 33.24 12.71 -8.48
CA LEU A 101 32.75 12.21 -9.79
C LEU A 101 31.46 11.39 -9.74
N LEU A 102 30.79 11.30 -8.56
CA LEU A 102 29.42 10.81 -8.34
C LEU A 102 28.94 9.79 -9.38
N SER A 103 29.61 8.64 -9.39
CA SER A 103 29.32 7.56 -10.35
C SER A 103 28.97 6.27 -9.62
N TYR A 104 28.00 5.54 -10.17
CA TYR A 104 27.58 4.23 -9.69
C TYR A 104 27.56 3.25 -10.85
N ARG A 105 27.88 1.99 -10.55
CA ARG A 105 27.65 0.85 -11.44
C ARG A 105 27.20 -0.34 -10.62
N ARG A 106 26.31 -1.16 -11.18
CA ARG A 106 25.98 -2.46 -10.59
C ARG A 106 27.20 -3.41 -10.61
N PRO A 107 27.34 -4.28 -9.60
CA PRO A 107 28.30 -5.36 -9.63
C PRO A 107 28.12 -6.24 -10.87
N GLY A 108 29.22 -6.73 -11.44
CA GLY A 108 29.22 -7.52 -12.69
C GLY A 108 29.28 -6.72 -13.99
N LEU A 109 29.15 -5.38 -13.95
CA LEU A 109 29.40 -4.54 -15.12
C LEU A 109 30.88 -4.19 -15.27
N GLY A 110 31.38 -4.19 -16.50
CA GLY A 110 32.75 -3.74 -16.79
C GLY A 110 33.00 -2.28 -16.37
N PRO A 111 34.25 -1.93 -15.97
CA PRO A 111 34.61 -0.57 -15.60
C PRO A 111 34.49 0.42 -16.78
N ASP A 112 34.52 -0.09 -18.01
CA ASP A 112 34.36 0.66 -19.24
C ASP A 112 32.98 1.30 -19.39
N VAL A 113 31.94 0.75 -18.74
CA VAL A 113 30.57 1.29 -18.80
C VAL A 113 30.53 2.71 -18.26
N VAL A 114 31.08 2.95 -17.08
CA VAL A 114 31.10 4.28 -16.44
C VAL A 114 31.90 5.26 -17.29
N ARG A 115 33.05 4.83 -17.82
CA ARG A 115 33.89 5.63 -18.71
C ARG A 115 33.15 6.03 -20.00
N LYS A 116 32.56 5.06 -20.70
CA LYS A 116 31.78 5.27 -21.93
C LYS A 116 30.57 6.18 -21.68
N LEU A 117 29.94 6.10 -20.49
CA LEU A 117 28.81 6.94 -20.13
C LEU A 117 29.26 8.39 -19.93
N ARG A 118 30.41 8.60 -19.28
CA ARG A 118 31.03 9.92 -19.10
C ARG A 118 31.50 10.53 -20.43
N GLU A 119 31.98 9.69 -21.36
CA GLU A 119 32.32 10.08 -22.73
C GLU A 119 31.08 10.46 -23.57
N GLY A 120 29.86 10.13 -23.12
CA GLY A 120 28.63 10.37 -23.87
C GLY A 120 28.44 9.40 -25.04
N ARG A 121 28.98 8.16 -24.94
CA ARG A 121 28.82 7.11 -25.96
C ARG A 121 27.37 6.62 -26.12
N TRP A 122 26.51 6.91 -25.14
CA TRP A 122 25.07 6.68 -25.22
C TRP A 122 24.33 8.00 -25.36
N ALA A 123 23.58 8.14 -26.44
CA ALA A 123 22.71 9.29 -26.66
C ALA A 123 21.63 9.36 -25.59
N ILE A 124 21.41 10.54 -25.00
CA ILE A 124 20.33 10.77 -24.05
C ILE A 124 19.01 10.79 -24.82
N GLN A 125 18.09 9.91 -24.45
CA GLN A 125 16.82 9.71 -25.18
C GLN A 125 15.63 10.36 -24.49
N ALA A 126 15.71 10.57 -23.18
CA ALA A 126 14.70 11.27 -22.40
C ALA A 126 15.32 11.96 -21.20
N ALA A 127 14.60 12.96 -20.65
CA ALA A 127 15.02 13.67 -19.46
C ALA A 127 13.83 13.95 -18.54
N ILE A 128 14.10 13.98 -17.23
CA ILE A 128 13.18 14.48 -16.21
C ILE A 128 13.83 15.61 -15.44
N ASP A 129 13.02 16.61 -15.10
CA ASP A 129 13.42 17.68 -14.21
C ASP A 129 12.71 17.57 -12.86
N LEU A 130 13.52 17.50 -11.81
CA LEU A 130 13.09 17.37 -10.43
C LEU A 130 13.41 18.64 -9.62
N HIS A 131 14.05 19.65 -10.23
CA HIS A 131 14.39 20.85 -9.49
C HIS A 131 13.11 21.53 -8.96
N GLY A 132 13.17 22.01 -7.72
CA GLY A 132 12.04 22.69 -7.08
C GLY A 132 10.91 21.78 -6.59
N LEU A 133 10.89 20.49 -6.94
CA LEU A 133 9.92 19.54 -6.39
C LEU A 133 10.22 19.24 -4.92
N ARG A 134 9.17 18.97 -4.15
CA ARG A 134 9.32 18.42 -2.79
C ARG A 134 9.83 16.99 -2.88
N ILE A 135 10.39 16.50 -1.77
CA ILE A 135 11.03 15.18 -1.70
C ILE A 135 10.09 14.07 -2.19
N ASP A 136 8.85 14.04 -1.72
CA ASP A 136 7.88 13.01 -2.07
C ASP A 136 7.47 13.06 -3.55
N GLU A 137 7.25 14.27 -4.07
CA GLU A 137 6.91 14.50 -5.48
C GLU A 137 8.06 14.07 -6.40
N ALA A 138 9.30 14.46 -6.05
CA ALA A 138 10.49 14.08 -6.80
C ALA A 138 10.71 12.57 -6.81
N ARG A 139 10.48 11.90 -5.67
CA ARG A 139 10.60 10.45 -5.53
C ARG A 139 9.61 9.72 -6.43
N GLU A 140 8.34 10.14 -6.41
CA GLU A 140 7.30 9.54 -7.24
C GLU A 140 7.57 9.78 -8.74
N ALA A 141 7.90 11.03 -9.09
CA ALA A 141 8.18 11.42 -10.46
C ALA A 141 9.39 10.66 -11.03
N LEU A 142 10.50 10.56 -10.28
CA LEU A 142 11.66 9.78 -10.68
C LEU A 142 11.33 8.30 -10.84
N GLY A 143 10.60 7.72 -9.88
CA GLY A 143 10.21 6.32 -9.91
C GLY A 143 9.35 5.97 -11.12
N ARG A 144 8.39 6.84 -11.46
CA ARG A 144 7.55 6.72 -12.66
C ARG A 144 8.38 6.84 -13.93
N PHE A 145 9.21 7.88 -14.02
CA PHE A 145 10.04 8.16 -15.20
C PHE A 145 10.99 7.01 -15.55
N VAL A 146 11.69 6.44 -14.56
CA VAL A 146 12.61 5.31 -14.80
C VAL A 146 11.86 4.09 -15.32
N ARG A 147 10.70 3.79 -14.72
CA ARG A 147 9.87 2.65 -15.12
C ARG A 147 9.33 2.81 -16.54
N GLU A 148 8.75 3.96 -16.86
CA GLU A 148 8.22 4.26 -18.20
C GLU A 148 9.33 4.29 -19.26
N SER A 149 10.48 4.90 -18.94
CA SER A 149 11.64 4.92 -19.84
C SER A 149 12.12 3.50 -20.16
N HIS A 150 12.18 2.63 -19.15
CA HIS A 150 12.52 1.23 -19.34
C HIS A 150 11.46 0.49 -20.18
N GLN A 151 10.17 0.69 -19.90
CA GLN A 151 9.08 0.08 -20.67
C GLN A 151 9.08 0.50 -22.15
N HIS A 152 9.47 1.74 -22.44
CA HIS A 152 9.65 2.24 -23.80
C HIS A 152 10.99 1.82 -24.45
N GLY A 153 11.79 0.96 -23.80
CA GLY A 153 13.07 0.49 -24.33
C GLY A 153 14.18 1.54 -24.36
N LEU A 154 14.03 2.65 -23.64
CA LEU A 154 15.06 3.68 -23.54
C LEU A 154 16.24 3.15 -22.72
N ARG A 155 17.45 3.41 -23.22
CA ARG A 155 18.71 2.94 -22.66
C ARG A 155 19.42 4.00 -21.85
N CYS A 156 19.35 5.26 -22.26
CA CYS A 156 20.09 6.34 -21.60
C CYS A 156 19.17 7.54 -21.38
N VAL A 157 19.05 7.95 -20.12
CA VAL A 157 18.16 9.03 -19.70
C VAL A 157 18.89 10.01 -18.79
N ARG A 158 18.38 11.24 -18.72
CA ARG A 158 18.94 12.29 -17.87
C ARG A 158 17.99 12.64 -16.72
N VAL A 159 18.54 12.78 -15.53
CA VAL A 159 17.80 13.18 -14.33
C VAL A 159 18.38 14.50 -13.82
N VAL A 160 17.62 15.58 -13.90
CA VAL A 160 18.02 16.89 -13.38
C VAL A 160 17.45 17.04 -11.97
N HIS A 161 18.32 17.14 -10.96
CA HIS A 161 17.93 17.32 -9.56
C HIS A 161 18.21 18.74 -9.04
N GLY A 162 18.90 19.55 -9.84
CA GLY A 162 19.27 20.92 -9.50
C GLY A 162 20.49 21.01 -8.57
N LYS A 163 21.08 22.20 -8.50
CA LYS A 163 22.31 22.48 -7.72
C LYS A 163 22.03 22.84 -6.25
N GLY A 164 20.77 22.99 -5.86
CA GLY A 164 20.38 23.41 -4.50
C GLY A 164 20.40 24.91 -4.25
N LEU A 165 20.51 25.76 -5.28
CA LEU A 165 20.58 27.23 -5.09
C LEU A 165 19.26 27.86 -4.59
N GLY A 166 18.12 27.20 -4.82
CA GLY A 166 16.79 27.68 -4.46
C GLY A 166 16.18 27.05 -3.20
N SER A 167 16.89 26.15 -2.53
CA SER A 167 16.40 25.52 -1.29
C SER A 167 16.75 26.35 -0.05
N PRO A 168 15.99 26.22 1.06
CA PRO A 168 16.35 26.82 2.33
C PRO A 168 17.79 26.42 2.74
N GLY A 169 18.64 27.41 3.00
CA GLY A 169 20.05 27.19 3.32
C GLY A 169 20.97 26.92 2.11
N ARG A 170 20.48 27.01 0.86
CA ARG A 170 21.22 26.74 -0.38
C ARG A 170 21.84 25.33 -0.45
N THR A 171 21.20 24.38 0.22
CA THR A 171 21.70 23.01 0.33
C THR A 171 21.04 22.10 -0.72
N PRO A 172 21.80 21.27 -1.46
CA PRO A 172 21.25 20.38 -2.48
C PRO A 172 20.51 19.16 -1.87
N VAL A 173 19.29 19.38 -1.39
CA VAL A 173 18.47 18.37 -0.68
C VAL A 173 18.21 17.12 -1.54
N LEU A 174 17.90 17.31 -2.83
CA LEU A 174 17.55 16.20 -3.72
C LEU A 174 18.78 15.43 -4.21
N LYS A 175 19.99 16.02 -4.20
CA LYS A 175 21.19 15.40 -4.77
C LYS A 175 21.50 14.04 -4.15
N GLY A 176 21.63 13.97 -2.82
CA GLY A 176 21.94 12.72 -2.13
C GLY A 176 20.80 11.69 -2.21
N ARG A 177 19.55 12.16 -2.21
CA ARG A 177 18.36 11.29 -2.25
C ARG A 177 18.15 10.64 -3.61
N VAL A 178 18.30 11.41 -4.70
CA VAL A 178 18.19 10.90 -6.07
C VAL A 178 19.22 9.79 -6.32
N LEU A 179 20.46 9.96 -5.84
CA LEU A 179 21.48 8.91 -5.93
C LEU A 179 21.03 7.63 -5.23
N ARG A 180 20.57 7.73 -3.97
CA ARG A 180 20.02 6.60 -3.20
C ARG A 180 18.86 5.92 -3.92
N TRP A 181 17.93 6.69 -4.47
CA TRP A 181 16.77 6.14 -5.16
C TRP A 181 17.15 5.41 -6.45
N LEU A 182 18.09 5.94 -7.22
CA LEU A 182 18.56 5.32 -8.46
C LEU A 182 19.27 3.98 -8.20
N VAL A 183 20.10 3.88 -7.16
CA VAL A 183 20.79 2.62 -6.78
C VAL A 183 19.78 1.49 -6.50
N GLN A 184 18.64 1.83 -5.92
CA GLN A 184 17.60 0.89 -5.51
C GLN A 184 16.72 0.41 -6.68
N LYS A 185 16.71 1.14 -7.81
CA LYS A 185 15.98 0.72 -9.02
C LYS A 185 16.72 -0.41 -9.74
N LYS A 186 16.01 -1.52 -9.99
CA LYS A 186 16.56 -2.71 -10.67
C LYS A 186 16.86 -2.44 -12.14
N GLU A 187 16.13 -1.50 -12.73
CA GLU A 187 16.28 -1.04 -14.11
C GLU A 187 17.57 -0.25 -14.32
N VAL A 188 18.13 0.35 -13.27
CA VAL A 188 19.34 1.17 -13.36
C VAL A 188 20.58 0.29 -13.31
N MET A 189 21.39 0.37 -14.37
CA MET A 189 22.66 -0.34 -14.52
C MET A 189 23.83 0.48 -13.99
N ALA A 190 23.88 1.77 -14.33
CA ALA A 190 24.94 2.69 -13.95
C ALA A 190 24.43 4.13 -14.06
N PHE A 191 25.08 5.07 -13.35
CA PHE A 191 24.90 6.49 -13.58
C PHE A 191 26.20 7.26 -13.33
N VAL A 192 26.30 8.44 -13.93
CA VAL A 192 27.41 9.38 -13.73
C VAL A 192 26.86 10.80 -13.60
N GLN A 193 27.63 11.69 -12.98
CA GLN A 193 27.40 13.12 -13.12
C GLN A 193 27.41 13.52 -14.61
N ALA A 194 26.41 14.31 -15.01
CA ALA A 194 26.31 14.83 -16.36
C ALA A 194 27.48 15.78 -16.69
N ARG A 195 27.78 15.94 -17.98
CA ARG A 195 28.78 16.92 -18.44
C ARG A 195 28.28 18.34 -18.21
N PRO A 196 29.17 19.37 -18.17
CA PRO A 196 28.76 20.75 -18.01
C PRO A 196 27.67 21.20 -19.00
N ALA A 197 27.79 20.80 -20.27
CA ALA A 197 26.79 21.08 -21.32
C ALA A 197 25.42 20.41 -21.08
N GLU A 198 25.36 19.39 -20.22
CA GLU A 198 24.16 18.57 -19.97
C GLU A 198 23.52 18.84 -18.60
N GLY A 199 24.09 19.75 -17.79
CA GLY A 199 23.59 20.11 -16.45
C GLY A 199 24.63 20.00 -15.33
N GLY A 200 25.79 19.41 -15.60
CA GLY A 200 26.91 19.30 -14.66
C GLY A 200 26.51 18.67 -13.32
N ALA A 201 26.97 19.26 -12.22
CA ALA A 201 26.68 18.81 -10.86
C ALA A 201 25.19 18.86 -10.44
N GLY A 202 24.30 19.41 -11.28
CA GLY A 202 22.86 19.44 -11.05
C GLY A 202 22.09 18.33 -11.79
N ALA A 203 22.79 17.45 -12.53
CA ALA A 203 22.16 16.40 -13.31
C ALA A 203 22.98 15.11 -13.35
N LEU A 204 22.29 14.00 -13.56
CA LEU A 204 22.85 12.67 -13.73
C LEU A 204 22.48 12.10 -15.09
N VAL A 205 23.42 11.40 -15.71
CA VAL A 205 23.16 10.55 -16.88
C VAL A 205 23.06 9.13 -16.37
N VAL A 206 21.94 8.47 -16.68
CA VAL A 206 21.55 7.17 -16.14
C VAL A 206 21.42 6.16 -17.27
N LEU A 207 22.14 5.05 -17.16
CA LEU A 207 22.06 3.91 -18.06
C LEU A 207 21.07 2.89 -17.50
N LEU A 208 20.09 2.52 -18.32
CA LEU A 208 19.06 1.54 -18.02
C LEU A 208 19.39 0.19 -18.67
N ARG A 209 18.90 -0.87 -18.04
CA ARG A 209 18.93 -2.22 -18.59
C ARG A 209 18.09 -2.29 -19.88
N PRO A 210 18.46 -3.15 -20.83
CA PRO A 210 17.58 -3.48 -21.95
C PRO A 210 16.24 -4.02 -21.43
N ALA A 211 15.14 -3.64 -22.10
CA ALA A 211 13.79 -4.09 -21.79
C ALA A 211 13.59 -5.58 -22.08
#